data_AF-A0A2W7BBL3-F1
#
_entry.id   AF-A0A2W7BBL3-F1
#
_cell.length_a   1.000
_cell.length_b   1.000
_cell.length_c   1.000
_cell.angle_alpha   90.00
_cell.angle_beta   90.00
_cell.angle_gamma   90.00
#
_symmetry.space_group_name_H-M   'P 1'
#
loop_
_entity.id
_entity.type
_entity.pdbx_description
1 polymer ?
#
loop_
_entity_poly.entity_id
_entity_poly.type
_entity_poly.pdbx_seq_one_letter_code
_entity_poly.pdbx_strand_id
1 'polypeptide(L)'
;MLQAWVASNFQDDSRLLMGQALQDALQWAADKSLSDLDYRYLSASQEWDAKMVRLELEAKNQANFMLTEAQRKANQISWFSYLSLEACLAISLVALAISLLRR
;
A
#
# COMPACT_ATOMS: atom_id res chain seq x y z
N MET A 1 -0.35 10.53 28.26
CA MET A 1 -0.45 9.25 27.53
C MET A 1 -0.04 8.07 28.43
N LEU A 2 1.17 8.08 29.02
CA LEU A 2 1.63 7.04 29.97
C LEU A 2 0.60 6.68 31.05
N GLN A 3 0.07 7.65 31.79
CA GLN A 3 -0.89 7.38 32.87
C GLN A 3 -2.19 6.70 32.37
N ALA A 4 -2.63 7.05 31.16
CA ALA A 4 -3.81 6.40 30.55
C ALA A 4 -3.48 4.97 30.12
N TRP A 5 -2.27 4.73 29.62
CA TRP A 5 -1.80 3.38 29.30
C TRP A 5 -1.66 2.51 30.56
N VAL A 6 -1.13 3.06 31.64
CA VAL A 6 -1.08 2.39 32.95
C VAL A 6 -2.48 2.10 33.48
N ALA A 7 -3.40 3.07 33.39
CA ALA A 7 -4.80 2.88 33.78
C ALA A 7 -5.51 1.80 32.94
N SER A 8 -5.09 1.59 31.69
CA SER A 8 -5.55 0.49 30.85
C SER A 8 -4.93 -0.87 31.20
N ASN A 9 -4.16 -0.95 32.29
CA ASN A 9 -3.37 -2.12 32.65
C ASN A 9 -2.41 -2.56 31.52
N PHE A 10 -1.78 -1.59 30.85
CA PHE A 10 -0.80 -1.80 29.78
C PHE A 10 -1.36 -2.48 28.52
N GLN A 11 -2.66 -2.32 28.23
CA GLN A 11 -3.33 -3.01 27.12
C GLN A 11 -3.80 -2.08 26.00
N ASP A 12 -4.00 -0.79 26.29
CA ASP A 12 -4.47 0.17 25.28
C ASP A 12 -3.29 0.73 24.47
N ASP A 13 -2.87 -0.04 23.47
CA ASP A 13 -1.78 0.33 22.56
C ASP A 13 -2.03 1.66 21.80
N SER A 14 -3.29 2.11 21.71
CA SER A 14 -3.62 3.41 21.11
C SER A 14 -3.05 4.60 21.92
N ARG A 15 -2.60 4.36 23.14
CA ARG A 15 -1.93 5.33 24.02
C ARG A 15 -0.42 5.36 23.86
N LEU A 16 0.15 4.47 23.07
CA LEU A 16 1.58 4.43 22.81
C LEU A 16 1.99 5.51 21.81
N LEU A 17 3.24 5.94 21.90
CA LEU A 17 3.79 6.96 21.00
C LEU A 17 4.09 6.32 19.64
N MET A 18 3.97 7.12 18.58
CA MET A 18 4.26 6.69 17.21
C MET A 18 4.94 7.83 16.43
N GLY A 19 5.65 7.48 15.36
CA GLY A 19 6.27 8.44 14.44
C GLY A 19 7.09 9.51 15.16
N GLN A 20 6.85 10.79 14.83
CA GLN A 20 7.63 11.91 15.37
C GLN A 20 7.53 12.02 16.89
N ALA A 21 6.35 11.78 17.47
CA ALA A 21 6.18 11.86 18.92
C ALA A 21 7.02 10.81 19.67
N LEU A 22 7.21 9.63 19.07
CA LEU A 22 8.10 8.61 19.60
C LEU A 22 9.57 9.01 19.43
N GLN A 23 9.96 9.54 18.27
CA GLN A 23 11.33 10.00 18.02
C GLN A 23 11.75 11.12 18.97
N ASP A 24 10.88 12.10 19.18
CA ASP A 24 11.12 13.21 20.09
C ASP A 24 11.29 12.70 21.53
N ALA A 25 10.46 11.73 21.95
CA ALA A 25 10.55 11.13 23.27
C ALA A 25 11.83 10.30 23.46
N LEU A 26 12.26 9.54 22.44
CA LEU A 26 13.52 8.80 22.46
C LEU A 26 14.72 9.74 22.53
N GLN A 27 14.69 10.83 21.77
CA GLN A 27 15.76 11.82 21.78
C GLN A 27 15.83 12.55 23.12
N TRP A 28 14.68 12.90 23.70
CA TRP A 28 14.62 13.47 25.04
C TRP A 28 15.11 12.49 26.10
N ALA A 29 14.86 11.19 25.94
CA ALA A 29 15.27 10.14 26.89
C ALA A 29 16.77 9.82 26.84
N ALA A 30 17.46 10.11 25.74
CA ALA A 30 18.83 9.65 25.49
C ALA A 30 19.86 10.09 26.54
N ASP A 31 19.63 11.22 27.20
CA ASP A 31 20.50 11.79 28.24
C ASP A 31 19.85 11.76 29.64
N LYS A 32 18.77 10.98 29.82
CA LYS A 32 18.00 10.92 31.07
C LYS A 32 18.11 9.56 31.75
N SER A 33 18.14 9.58 33.08
CA SER A 33 17.87 8.38 33.88
C SER A 33 16.36 8.22 34.02
N LEU A 34 15.79 7.32 33.22
CA LEU A 34 14.37 7.01 33.22
C LEU A 34 14.00 6.08 34.37
N SER A 35 12.75 6.16 34.82
CA SER A 35 12.17 5.10 35.65
C SER A 35 11.93 3.83 34.83
N ASP A 36 11.86 2.67 35.49
CA ASP A 36 11.52 1.41 34.82
C ASP A 36 10.18 1.50 34.05
N LEU A 37 9.25 2.28 34.58
CA LEU A 37 7.95 2.50 33.96
C LEU A 37 8.05 3.31 32.67
N ASP A 38 8.80 4.42 32.69
CA ASP A 38 9.02 5.25 31.50
C ASP A 38 9.77 4.46 30.42
N TYR A 39 10.77 3.68 30.83
CA TYR A 39 11.49 2.79 29.91
C TYR A 39 10.54 1.77 29.28
N ARG A 40 9.73 1.07 30.09
CA ARG A 40 8.74 0.11 29.59
C ARG A 40 7.76 0.73 28.60
N TYR A 41 7.33 1.96 28.85
CA TYR A 41 6.43 2.67 27.93
C TYR A 41 7.09 3.03 26.60
N LEU A 42 8.35 3.48 26.62
CA LEU A 42 9.11 3.77 25.40
C LEU A 42 9.42 2.49 24.61
N SER A 43 9.73 1.38 25.28
CA SER A 43 9.91 0.08 24.63
C SER A 43 8.62 -0.41 23.97
N ALA A 44 7.50 -0.38 24.69
CA ALA A 44 6.20 -0.75 24.13
C ALA A 44 5.82 0.13 22.93
N SER A 45 6.11 1.44 23.03
CA SER A 45 5.85 2.38 21.92
C SER A 45 6.68 2.07 20.68
N GLN A 46 7.95 1.69 20.83
CA GLN A 46 8.79 1.26 19.71
C GLN A 46 8.28 -0.01 19.03
N GLU A 47 7.86 -1.00 19.82
CA GLU A 47 7.31 -2.25 19.29
C GLU A 47 6.00 -2.01 18.52
N TRP A 48 5.13 -1.17 19.09
CA TRP A 48 3.87 -0.80 18.47
C TRP A 48 4.07 -0.01 17.17
N ASP A 49 4.94 1.00 17.17
CA ASP A 49 5.26 1.79 15.98
C ASP A 49 5.82 0.91 14.86
N ALA A 50 6.76 0.01 15.20
CA ALA A 50 7.32 -0.95 14.24
C ALA A 50 6.25 -1.90 13.67
N LYS A 51 5.30 -2.34 14.49
CA LYS A 51 4.16 -3.16 14.04
C LYS A 51 3.25 -2.37 13.10
N MET A 52 2.93 -1.13 13.43
CA MET A 52 2.07 -0.27 12.60
C MET A 52 2.71 0.02 11.24
N VAL A 53 4.01 0.31 11.19
CA VAL A 53 4.74 0.49 9.93
C VAL A 53 4.69 -0.76 9.05
N ARG A 54 4.83 -1.96 9.63
CA ARG A 54 4.70 -3.22 8.87
C ARG A 54 3.30 -3.42 8.31
N LEU A 55 2.27 -3.20 9.13
CA LEU A 55 0.88 -3.32 8.69
C LEU A 55 0.54 -2.34 7.57
N GLU A 56 1.02 -1.09 7.67
CA GLU A 56 0.82 -0.10 6.61
C GLU A 56 1.52 -0.53 5.31
N LEU A 57 2.74 -1.06 5.40
CA LEU A 57 3.47 -1.56 4.24
C LEU A 57 2.76 -2.76 3.59
N GLU A 58 2.28 -3.71 4.39
CA GLU A 58 1.51 -4.86 3.89
C GLU A 58 0.22 -4.42 3.20
N ALA A 59 -0.53 -3.48 3.79
CA ALA A 59 -1.73 -2.92 3.19
C ALA A 59 -1.43 -2.22 1.85
N LYS A 60 -0.36 -1.42 1.79
CA LYS A 60 0.09 -0.77 0.53
C LYS A 60 0.49 -1.80 -0.53
N ASN A 61 1.19 -2.86 -0.14
CA ASN A 61 1.59 -3.92 -1.07
C ASN A 61 0.38 -4.68 -1.62
N GLN A 62 -0.61 -4.98 -0.78
CA GLN A 62 -1.86 -5.61 -1.23
C GLN A 62 -2.63 -4.71 -2.20
N ALA A 63 -2.76 -3.42 -1.89
CA ALA A 63 -3.40 -2.46 -2.79
C ALA A 63 -2.68 -2.36 -4.14
N ASN A 64 -1.34 -2.25 -4.12
CA ASN A 64 -0.52 -2.22 -5.34
C ASN A 64 -0.65 -3.51 -6.16
N PHE A 65 -0.70 -4.66 -5.49
CA PHE A 65 -0.93 -5.94 -6.15
C PHE A 65 -2.27 -5.96 -6.89
N MET A 66 -3.36 -5.58 -6.22
CA MET A 66 -4.69 -5.51 -6.84
C MET A 66 -4.74 -4.52 -8.01
N LEU A 67 -4.13 -3.34 -7.86
CA LEU A 67 -4.04 -2.35 -8.93
C LEU A 67 -3.26 -2.89 -10.13
N THR A 68 -2.14 -3.57 -9.89
CA THR A 68 -1.32 -4.17 -10.95
C THR A 68 -2.07 -5.28 -11.68
N GLU A 69 -2.83 -6.11 -10.96
CA GLU A 69 -3.66 -7.13 -11.59
C GLU A 69 -4.79 -6.54 -12.43
N ALA A 70 -5.49 -5.53 -11.91
CA ALA A 70 -6.53 -4.82 -12.65
C ALA A 70 -5.96 -4.18 -13.93
N GLN A 71 -4.80 -3.51 -13.82
CA GLN A 71 -4.12 -2.90 -14.95
C GLN A 71 -3.71 -3.94 -16.00
N ARG A 72 -3.19 -5.10 -15.56
CA ARG A 72 -2.83 -6.21 -16.46
C ARG A 72 -4.04 -6.72 -17.24
N LYS A 73 -5.16 -6.94 -16.56
CA LYS A 73 -6.42 -7.38 -17.19
C LYS A 73 -6.95 -6.36 -18.20
N ALA A 74 -6.95 -5.08 -17.83
CA ALA A 74 -7.35 -3.99 -18.73
C ALA A 74 -6.48 -3.95 -19.99
N ASN A 75 -5.15 -4.06 -19.83
CA ASN A 75 -4.23 -4.03 -20.97
C ASN A 75 -4.38 -5.24 -21.91
N GLN A 76 -4.69 -6.43 -21.37
CA GLN A 76 -4.99 -7.60 -22.19
C GLN A 76 -6.21 -7.36 -23.07
N ILE A 77 -7.29 -6.81 -22.50
CA ILE A 77 -8.52 -6.48 -23.24
C ILE A 77 -8.23 -5.44 -24.34
N SER A 78 -7.42 -4.43 -24.04
CA SER A 78 -7.02 -3.42 -25.01
C SER A 78 -6.29 -4.03 -26.21
N TRP A 79 -5.36 -4.96 -25.99
CA TRP A 79 -4.63 -5.61 -27.08
C TRP A 79 -5.54 -6.45 -27.99
N PHE A 80 -6.47 -7.21 -27.41
CA PHE A 80 -7.46 -7.97 -28.20
C PHE A 80 -8.40 -7.07 -29.00
N SER A 81 -8.83 -5.96 -28.39
CA SER A 81 -9.71 -4.99 -29.04
C SER A 81 -9.02 -4.33 -30.25
N TYR A 82 -7.75 -3.94 -30.07
CA TYR A 82 -6.93 -3.34 -31.13
C TYR A 82 -6.72 -4.30 -32.32
N LEU A 83 -6.39 -5.57 -32.06
CA LEU A 83 -6.22 -6.59 -33.10
C LEU A 83 -7.50 -6.86 -33.92
N SER A 84 -8.67 -6.86 -33.26
CA SER A 84 -9.93 -7.11 -33.95
C SER A 84 -10.28 -6.01 -34.97
N LEU A 85 -9.91 -4.76 -34.66
CA LEU A 85 -10.17 -3.61 -35.52
C LEU A 85 -9.31 -3.67 -36.81
N GLU A 86 -8.03 -4.01 -36.67
CA GLU A 86 -7.12 -4.12 -37.81
C GLU A 86 -7.53 -5.25 -38.77
N ALA A 87 -7.99 -6.38 -38.23
CA ALA A 87 -8.48 -7.49 -39.05
C ALA A 87 -9.72 -7.10 -39.89
N CYS A 88 -10.67 -6.35 -39.31
CA CYS A 88 -11.87 -5.91 -40.02
C CYS A 88 -11.55 -4.95 -41.19
N LEU A 89 -10.59 -4.05 -41.00
CA LEU A 89 -10.14 -3.13 -42.06
C LEU A 89 -9.50 -3.90 -43.23
N ALA A 90 -8.63 -4.87 -42.94
CA ALA A 90 -7.99 -5.68 -43.97
C ALA A 90 -8.99 -6.49 -44.80
N ILE A 91 -9.97 -7.15 -44.15
CA ILE A 91 -11.02 -7.92 -44.85
C ILE A 91 -11.82 -7.03 -45.80
N SER A 92 -12.19 -5.82 -45.34
CA SER A 92 -12.97 -4.87 -46.12
C SER A 92 -12.23 -4.40 -47.38
N LEU A 93 -10.92 -4.12 -47.26
CA LEU A 93 -10.08 -3.73 -48.40
C LEU A 93 -9.93 -4.86 -49.43
N VAL A 94 -9.73 -6.10 -48.98
CA VAL A 94 -9.63 -7.27 -49.87
C VAL A 94 -10.94 -7.49 -50.62
N ALA A 95 -12.08 -7.42 -49.93
CA ALA A 95 -13.39 -7.55 -50.57
C ALA A 95 -13.61 -6.46 -51.64
N LEU A 96 -13.21 -5.22 -51.35
CA LEU A 96 -13.30 -4.10 -52.28
C LEU A 96 -12.41 -4.33 -53.51
N ALA A 97 -11.17 -4.76 -53.34
CA ALA A 97 -10.27 -5.09 -54.45
C ALA A 97 -10.82 -6.20 -55.36
N ILE A 98 -11.38 -7.28 -54.78
CA ILE A 98 -12.01 -8.36 -55.55
C ILE A 98 -13.23 -7.83 -56.32
N SER A 99 -14.03 -6.96 -55.72
CA SER A 99 -15.21 -6.37 -56.36
C SER A 99 -14.85 -5.49 -57.57
N LEU A 100 -13.71 -4.78 -57.50
CA LEU A 100 -13.22 -3.94 -58.60
C LEU A 100 -12.63 -4.76 -59.74
N LEU A 101 -11.98 -5.89 -59.46
CA LEU A 101 -11.41 -6.79 -60.47
C LEU A 101 -12.48 -7.56 -61.26
N ARG A 102 -13.68 -7.73 -60.69
CA ARG A 102 -14.79 -8.47 -61.30
C ARG A 102 -15.70 -7.57 -62.17
N ARG A 103 -15.51 -6.25 -62.13
CA ARG A 103 -16.32 -5.26 -62.83
C ARG A 103 -15.69 -4.88 -64.16
#